data_AF-A0A2V9KE69-F1
#
_entry.id   AF-A0A2V9KE69-F1
#
_cell.length_a   1.000
_cell.length_b   1.000
_cell.length_c   1.000
_cell.angle_alpha   90.00
_cell.angle_beta   90.00
_cell.angle_gamma   90.00
#
_symmetry.space_group_name_H-M   'P 1'
#
loop_
_entity.id
_entity.type
_entity.pdbx_description
1 polymer ?
#
loop_
_entity_poly.entity_id
_entity_poly.type
_entity_poly.pdbx_seq_one_letter_code
_entity_poly.pdbx_strand_id
1 'polypeptide(L)'
;MRANLNDAIEMLKIEKSILQDGGYGRSVRSPWRENRLFRDSVICLNLGEEMSRIPCRECLLWDYVPTEHRAEEIPCHFIPLNDLKETVYSLEQAGKREEAEQALLNWLNQTIASLEQKLAKEEPSSLPAQMPV
;
A
#
# COMPACT_ATOMS: atom_id res chain seq x y z
N MET A 1 8.83 -9.10 10.14
CA MET A 1 8.80 -7.93 11.05
C MET A 1 7.39 -7.39 10.99
N ARG A 2 6.58 -7.51 12.05
CA ARG A 2 5.27 -6.85 12.06
C ARG A 2 5.55 -5.37 12.27
N ALA A 3 5.39 -4.56 11.22
CA ALA A 3 5.51 -3.10 11.33
C ALA A 3 4.52 -2.61 12.39
N ASN A 4 4.97 -1.76 13.32
CA ASN A 4 4.05 -1.10 14.23
C ASN A 4 3.14 -0.16 13.42
N LEU A 5 2.01 0.25 13.98
CA LEU A 5 1.03 1.06 13.26
C LEU A 5 1.63 2.38 12.72
N ASN A 6 2.55 2.99 13.49
CA ASN A 6 3.34 4.15 13.03
C ASN A 6 4.25 3.82 11.84
N ASP A 7 5.02 2.73 11.92
CA ASP A 7 5.92 2.30 10.84
C ASP A 7 5.13 2.03 9.54
N ALA A 8 3.93 1.44 9.65
CA ALA A 8 3.04 1.21 8.52
C ALA A 8 2.54 2.53 7.90
N ILE A 9 2.16 3.52 8.72
CA ILE A 9 1.77 4.85 8.24
C ILE A 9 2.92 5.54 7.51
N GLU A 10 4.14 5.50 8.07
CA GLU A 10 5.32 6.11 7.44
C GLU A 10 5.64 5.46 6.10
N MET A 11 5.62 4.13 6.02
CA MET A 11 5.82 3.41 4.75
C MET A 11 4.80 3.80 3.68
N LEU A 12 3.51 3.90 4.06
CA LEU A 12 2.46 4.33 3.13
C LEU A 12 2.62 5.79 2.69
N LYS A 13 3.11 6.68 3.57
CA LYS A 13 3.42 8.07 3.22
C LYS A 13 4.57 8.17 2.23
N ILE A 14 5.63 7.37 2.40
CA ILE A 14 6.76 7.30 1.46
C ILE A 14 6.24 6.83 0.09
N GLU A 15 5.48 5.74 0.06
CA GLU A 15 4.88 5.22 -1.16
C GLU A 15 4.02 6.27 -1.88
N LYS A 16 3.19 6.99 -1.13
CA LYS A 16 2.40 8.11 -1.66
C LYS A 16 3.31 9.17 -2.31
N SER A 17 4.40 9.56 -1.67
CA SER A 17 5.33 10.55 -2.23
C SER A 17 5.94 10.04 -3.54
N ILE A 18 6.39 8.78 -3.56
CA ILE A 18 6.97 8.15 -4.76
C ILE A 18 5.95 8.16 -5.91
N LEU A 19 4.69 7.82 -5.64
CA LEU A 19 3.63 7.86 -6.64
C LEU A 19 3.36 9.27 -7.15
N GLN A 20 3.36 10.29 -6.27
CA GLN A 20 3.16 11.69 -6.64
C GLN A 20 4.34 12.26 -7.44
N ASP A 21 5.56 11.84 -7.14
CA ASP A 21 6.78 12.26 -7.84
C ASP A 21 6.99 11.53 -9.18
N GLY A 22 6.05 10.68 -9.59
CA GLY A 22 6.12 9.92 -10.82
C GLY A 22 7.11 8.75 -10.76
N GLY A 23 7.42 8.23 -9.58
CA GLY A 23 8.36 7.13 -9.35
C GLY A 23 7.95 5.78 -9.95
N TYR A 24 6.69 5.66 -10.39
CA TYR A 24 6.20 4.57 -11.23
C TYR A 24 6.34 4.80 -12.73
N GLY A 25 6.81 5.99 -13.14
CA GLY A 25 7.11 6.31 -14.53
C GLY A 25 8.15 5.37 -15.12
N ARG A 26 8.15 5.23 -16.45
CA ARG A 26 9.10 4.36 -17.17
C ARG A 26 10.53 4.66 -16.73
N SER A 27 11.19 3.67 -16.15
CA SER A 27 12.63 3.73 -15.91
C SER A 27 13.34 4.09 -17.22
N VAL A 28 14.06 5.20 -17.26
CA VAL A 28 14.87 5.61 -18.42
C VAL A 28 15.90 4.53 -18.78
N ARG A 29 16.30 3.71 -17.80
CA ARG A 29 17.24 2.59 -17.96
C ARG A 29 16.57 1.28 -18.39
N SER A 30 15.25 1.14 -18.22
CA SER A 30 14.51 -0.05 -18.64
C SER A 30 13.09 0.31 -19.12
N PRO A 31 12.97 0.97 -20.30
CA PRO A 31 11.68 1.45 -20.82
C PRO A 31 10.65 0.35 -21.13
N TRP A 32 11.09 -0.91 -21.16
CA TRP A 32 10.30 -2.11 -21.48
C TRP A 32 9.73 -2.83 -20.27
N ARG A 33 10.14 -2.47 -19.04
CA ARG A 33 9.59 -3.07 -17.81
C ARG A 33 8.65 -2.06 -17.16
N GLU A 34 7.35 -2.29 -17.30
CA GLU A 34 6.34 -1.51 -16.59
C GLU A 34 6.47 -1.81 -15.09
N ASN A 35 6.55 -0.77 -14.25
CA ASN A 35 6.56 -0.94 -12.80
C ASN A 35 5.17 -1.40 -12.36
N ARG A 36 5.09 -2.59 -11.77
CA ARG A 36 3.85 -3.16 -11.25
C ARG A 36 3.48 -2.41 -9.97
N LEU A 37 2.32 -1.78 -9.94
CA LEU A 37 1.81 -1.11 -8.74
C LEU A 37 1.74 -2.10 -7.58
N PHE A 38 2.09 -1.67 -6.37
CA PHE A 38 2.27 -2.50 -5.18
C PHE A 38 3.41 -3.54 -5.22
N ARG A 39 3.66 -4.25 -6.34
CA ARG A 39 4.71 -5.27 -6.39
C ARG A 39 6.11 -4.67 -6.49
N ASP A 40 6.27 -3.60 -7.26
CA ASP A 40 7.53 -2.88 -7.40
C ASP A 40 7.55 -1.61 -6.50
N SER A 41 6.75 -1.64 -5.43
CA SER A 41 6.65 -0.62 -4.37
C SER A 41 7.64 -0.84 -3.23
N VAL A 42 8.02 0.23 -2.53
CA VAL A 42 8.76 0.16 -1.25
C VAL A 42 8.00 -0.56 -0.14
N ILE A 43 6.67 -0.72 -0.26
CA ILE A 43 5.86 -1.46 0.73
C ILE A 43 5.83 -2.97 0.46
N CYS A 44 6.34 -3.41 -0.71
CA CYS A 44 6.47 -4.82 -0.99
C CYS A 44 7.67 -5.42 -0.27
N LEU A 45 7.43 -6.43 0.56
CA LEU A 45 8.51 -7.21 1.17
C LEU A 45 9.37 -7.97 0.15
N ASN A 46 8.87 -8.12 -1.09
CA ASN A 46 9.56 -8.79 -2.19
C ASN A 46 10.02 -7.80 -3.28
N LEU A 47 10.23 -6.52 -2.94
CA LEU A 47 10.75 -5.53 -3.88
C LEU A 47 12.09 -6.00 -4.48
N GLY A 48 12.21 -5.94 -5.81
CA GLY A 48 13.43 -6.34 -6.53
C GLY A 48 13.61 -7.86 -6.67
N GLU A 49 12.72 -8.67 -6.11
CA GLU A 49 12.77 -10.13 -6.21
C GLU A 49 11.86 -10.63 -7.34
N GLU A 50 12.43 -11.43 -8.25
CA GLU A 50 11.70 -12.06 -9.36
C GLU A 50 10.64 -13.04 -8.86
N MET A 51 10.93 -13.79 -7.80
CA MET A 51 9.98 -14.71 -7.15
C MET A 51 9.72 -14.28 -5.71
N SER A 52 8.48 -14.43 -5.24
CA SER A 52 8.11 -14.12 -3.86
C SER A 52 8.85 -15.03 -2.88
N ARG A 53 9.87 -14.51 -2.20
CA ARG A 53 10.62 -15.25 -1.17
C ARG A 53 9.95 -15.14 0.19
N ILE A 54 9.30 -14.01 0.45
CA ILE A 54 8.52 -13.74 1.66
C ILE A 54 7.03 -13.94 1.32
N PRO A 55 6.28 -14.71 2.13
CA PRO A 55 4.86 -14.90 1.87
C PRO A 55 4.10 -13.58 2.05
N CYS A 56 3.22 -13.24 1.10
CA CYS A 56 2.43 -12.00 1.12
C CYS A 56 1.56 -11.84 2.37
N ARG A 57 1.27 -12.92 3.10
CA ARG A 57 0.55 -12.90 4.39
C ARG A 57 1.26 -12.11 5.49
N GLU A 58 2.55 -11.86 5.34
CA GLU A 58 3.35 -11.07 6.29
C GLU A 58 3.42 -9.59 5.91
N CYS A 59 2.89 -9.22 4.74
CA CYS A 59 2.83 -7.83 4.26
C CYS A 59 1.65 -7.08 4.89
N LEU A 60 1.83 -5.79 5.15
CA LEU A 60 0.78 -4.89 5.64
C LEU A 60 -0.45 -4.83 4.70
N LEU A 61 -0.25 -5.10 3.40
CA LEU A 61 -1.32 -5.09 2.41
C LEU A 61 -2.26 -6.29 2.53
N TRP A 62 -1.85 -7.36 3.23
CA TRP A 62 -2.61 -8.61 3.29
C TRP A 62 -4.03 -8.45 3.83
N ASP A 63 -4.20 -7.55 4.79
CA ASP A 63 -5.51 -7.29 5.41
C ASP A 63 -6.50 -6.64 4.44
N TYR A 64 -6.02 -6.04 3.35
CA TYR A 64 -6.83 -5.43 2.30
C TYR A 64 -7.09 -6.37 1.12
N VAL A 65 -6.44 -7.54 1.06
CA VAL A 65 -6.63 -8.52 0.00
C VAL A 65 -7.93 -9.30 0.24
N PRO A 66 -8.87 -9.30 -0.73
CA PRO A 66 -10.08 -10.11 -0.65
C PRO A 66 -9.75 -11.60 -0.53
N THR A 67 -10.47 -12.33 0.33
CA THR A 67 -10.19 -13.74 0.61
C THR A 67 -10.14 -14.61 -0.64
N GLU A 68 -10.97 -14.30 -1.62
CA GLU A 68 -11.08 -15.01 -2.90
C GLU A 68 -9.79 -14.93 -3.73
N HIS A 69 -9.01 -13.84 -3.59
CA HIS A 69 -7.80 -13.58 -4.37
C HIS A 69 -6.50 -13.83 -3.58
N ARG A 70 -6.60 -14.37 -2.37
CA ARG A 70 -5.42 -14.67 -1.52
C ARG A 70 -4.55 -15.80 -2.04
N ALA A 71 -5.10 -16.64 -2.92
CA ALA A 71 -4.38 -17.76 -3.55
C ALA A 71 -3.67 -17.36 -4.87
N GLU A 72 -3.87 -16.13 -5.34
CA GLU A 72 -3.25 -15.64 -6.57
C GLU A 72 -1.74 -15.42 -6.40
N GLU A 73 -1.01 -15.37 -7.52
CA GLU A 73 0.45 -15.16 -7.52
C GLU A 73 0.83 -13.76 -6.97
N ILE A 74 0.01 -12.75 -7.28
CA ILE A 74 0.19 -11.38 -6.81
C ILE A 74 -1.12 -10.87 -6.17
N PRO A 75 -1.43 -11.28 -4.94
CA PRO A 75 -2.71 -10.98 -4.31
C PRO A 75 -2.97 -9.47 -4.11
N CYS A 76 -1.91 -8.67 -3.94
CA CYS A 76 -2.03 -7.22 -3.76
C CYS A 76 -2.59 -6.49 -4.99
N HIS A 77 -2.51 -7.06 -6.19
CA HIS A 77 -3.10 -6.45 -7.39
C HIS A 77 -4.63 -6.50 -7.40
N PHE A 78 -5.23 -7.33 -6.55
CA PHE A 78 -6.68 -7.50 -6.42
C PHE A 78 -7.27 -6.70 -5.25
N ILE A 79 -6.48 -5.80 -4.64
CA ILE A 79 -6.99 -4.90 -3.61
C ILE A 79 -7.98 -3.93 -4.25
N PRO A 80 -9.21 -3.80 -3.71
CA PRO A 80 -10.17 -2.81 -4.17
C PRO A 80 -9.67 -1.40 -3.82
N LEU A 81 -9.49 -0.56 -4.84
CA LEU A 81 -8.97 0.81 -4.69
C LEU A 81 -10.08 1.85 -4.49
N ASN A 82 -11.31 1.54 -4.89
CA ASN A 82 -12.43 2.48 -4.87
C ASN A 82 -13.79 1.78 -4.63
N ASP A 83 -14.86 2.58 -4.55
CA ASP A 83 -16.23 2.11 -4.33
C ASP A 83 -16.76 1.23 -5.48
N LEU A 84 -16.19 1.37 -6.68
CA LEU A 84 -16.49 0.52 -7.84
C LEU A 84 -15.79 -0.85 -7.75
N LYS A 85 -15.01 -1.09 -6.69
CA LYS A 85 -14.16 -2.28 -6.50
C LYS A 85 -13.16 -2.49 -7.63
N GLU A 86 -12.76 -1.42 -8.31
CA GLU A 86 -11.69 -1.50 -9.29
C GLU A 86 -10.37 -1.80 -8.57
N THR A 87 -9.57 -2.65 -9.19
CA THR A 87 -8.28 -3.10 -8.68
C THR A 87 -7.17 -2.69 -9.64
N VAL A 88 -5.92 -2.75 -9.18
CA VAL A 88 -4.76 -2.58 -10.08
C VAL A 88 -4.87 -3.52 -11.27
N TYR A 89 -5.20 -4.80 -11.00
CA TYR A 89 -5.37 -5.81 -12.04
C TYR A 89 -6.43 -5.40 -13.07
N SER A 90 -7.63 -4.98 -12.64
CA SER A 90 -8.69 -4.64 -13.59
C SER A 90 -8.38 -3.39 -14.42
N LEU A 91 -7.72 -2.39 -13.82
CA LEU A 91 -7.39 -1.14 -14.50
C LEU A 91 -6.23 -1.31 -15.47
N GLU A 92 -5.19 -2.08 -15.11
CA GLU A 92 -4.08 -2.38 -16.01
C GLU A 92 -4.54 -3.24 -17.20
N GLN A 93 -5.42 -4.24 -16.97
CA GLN A 93 -5.99 -5.04 -18.05
C GLN A 93 -6.83 -4.22 -19.03
N ALA A 94 -7.43 -3.12 -18.56
CA ALA A 94 -8.16 -2.17 -19.40
C ALA A 94 -7.24 -1.14 -20.09
N GLY A 95 -5.92 -1.18 -19.87
CA GLY A 95 -4.97 -0.20 -20.38
C GLY A 95 -5.06 1.17 -19.70
N LYS A 96 -5.73 1.25 -18.55
CA LYS A 96 -6.04 2.49 -17.82
C LYS A 96 -5.03 2.75 -16.71
N ARG A 97 -3.75 2.82 -17.08
CA ARG A 97 -2.63 2.98 -16.14
C ARG A 97 -2.75 4.25 -15.29
N GLU A 98 -3.08 5.39 -15.90
CA GLU A 98 -3.26 6.66 -15.19
C GLU A 98 -4.42 6.59 -14.19
N GLU A 99 -5.51 5.92 -14.55
CA GLU A 99 -6.62 5.68 -13.62
C GLU A 99 -6.20 4.75 -12.48
N ALA A 100 -5.36 3.74 -12.74
CA ALA A 100 -4.80 2.87 -11.72
C ALA A 100 -3.92 3.62 -10.72
N GLU A 101 -3.05 4.51 -11.20
CA GLU A 101 -2.21 5.37 -10.36
C GLU A 101 -3.05 6.35 -9.54
N GLN A 102 -4.06 6.98 -10.15
CA GLN A 102 -4.95 7.89 -9.44
C GLN A 102 -5.81 7.18 -8.39
N ALA A 103 -6.35 6.00 -8.72
CA ALA A 103 -7.10 5.16 -7.79
C ALA A 103 -6.22 4.71 -6.63
N LEU A 104 -4.97 4.32 -6.91
CA LEU A 104 -3.99 3.96 -5.89
C LEU A 104 -3.67 5.14 -4.97
N LEU A 105 -3.47 6.33 -5.52
CA LEU A 105 -3.20 7.54 -4.75
C LEU A 105 -4.36 7.86 -3.79
N ASN A 106 -5.60 7.76 -4.29
CA ASN A 106 -6.79 7.97 -3.49
C ASN A 106 -6.91 6.92 -2.38
N TRP A 107 -6.66 5.65 -2.71
CA TRP A 107 -6.64 4.55 -1.74
C TRP A 107 -5.58 4.76 -0.65
N LEU A 108 -4.36 5.18 -1.01
CA LEU A 108 -3.30 5.50 -0.06
C LEU A 108 -3.71 6.62 0.90
N ASN A 109 -4.31 7.70 0.38
CA ASN A 109 -4.82 8.81 1.21
C ASN A 109 -5.86 8.34 2.23
N GLN A 110 -6.85 7.55 1.79
CA GLN A 110 -7.91 7.04 2.66
C GLN A 110 -7.36 6.05 3.69
N THR A 111 -6.45 5.18 3.28
CA THR A 111 -5.84 4.17 4.15
C THR A 111 -4.97 4.81 5.22
N ILE A 112 -4.12 5.78 4.86
CA ILE A 112 -3.32 6.56 5.82
C ILE A 112 -4.24 7.27 6.82
N ALA A 113 -5.28 7.97 6.36
CA ALA A 113 -6.21 8.67 7.24
C ALA A 113 -6.93 7.71 8.21
N SER A 114 -7.31 6.53 7.73
CA SER A 114 -7.93 5.49 8.56
C SER A 114 -6.97 4.95 9.63
N LEU A 115 -5.71 4.72 9.26
CA LEU A 115 -4.67 4.27 10.20
C LEU A 115 -4.34 5.36 11.23
N GLU A 116 -4.19 6.62 10.82
CA GLU A 116 -3.97 7.75 11.73
C GLU A 116 -5.13 7.93 12.72
N GLN A 117 -6.38 7.72 12.27
CA GLN A 117 -7.54 7.72 13.16
C GLN A 117 -7.52 6.55 14.16
N LYS A 118 -7.05 5.37 13.74
CA LYS A 118 -6.87 4.23 14.67
C LYS A 118 -5.80 4.55 15.70
N LEU A 119 -4.66 5.11 15.29
CA LEU A 119 -3.60 5.56 16.18
C LEU A 119 -4.15 6.53 17.25
N ALA A 120 -4.87 7.57 16.81
CA ALA A 120 -5.44 8.57 17.71
C ALA A 120 -6.53 8.02 18.64
N LYS A 121 -7.23 6.95 18.24
CA LYS A 121 -8.23 6.25 19.07
C LYS A 121 -7.63 5.24 20.02
N GLU A 122 -6.44 4.70 19.73
CA GLU A 122 -5.66 3.83 20.62
C GLU A 122 -4.85 4.64 21.65
N GLU A 123 -4.66 5.95 21.45
CA GLU A 123 -4.20 6.91 22.47
C GLU A 123 -5.35 7.52 23.31
N PRO A 124 -5.97 6.78 24.26
CA PRO A 124 -6.53 7.43 25.43
C PRO A 124 -6.32 6.59 26.70
N SER A 125 -5.16 6.72 27.39
CA SER A 125 -5.01 6.59 28.87
C SER A 125 -3.55 6.42 29.35
N SER A 126 -2.65 7.35 29.06
CA SER A 126 -1.41 7.46 29.85
C SER A 126 -0.97 8.91 30.03
N LEU A 127 -1.88 9.71 30.59
CA LEU A 127 -1.50 10.88 31.39
C LEU A 127 -1.93 10.56 32.83
N PRO A 128 -1.02 10.20 33.77
CA PRO A 128 -1.26 10.60 35.13
C PRO A 128 -1.02 12.11 35.21
N ALA A 129 -2.04 12.80 35.68
CA ALA A 129 -2.02 14.21 35.99
C ALA A 129 -0.74 14.59 36.74
N GLN A 130 -0.08 15.65 36.28
CA GLN A 130 0.86 16.40 37.10
C GLN A 130 0.11 16.83 38.37
N MET A 131 0.55 16.34 39.53
CA MET A 131 0.17 16.89 40.82
C MET A 131 1.36 17.71 41.35
N PRO A 132 1.19 19.01 41.62
CA PRO A 132 2.17 19.77 42.38
C PRO A 132 1.97 19.53 43.88
N VAL A 133 3.06 19.34 44.61
CA VAL A 133 3.17 19.58 46.06
C VAL A 133 4.39 20.44 46.29
#